data_AF-A0A3S0TX63-F1
#
_entry.id   AF-A0A3S0TX63-F1
#
_cell.length_a   1.000
_cell.length_b   1.000
_cell.length_c   1.000
_cell.angle_alpha   90.00
_cell.angle_beta   90.00
_cell.angle_gamma   90.00
#
_symmetry.space_group_name_H-M   'P 1'
#
loop_
_entity.id
_entity.type
_entity.pdbx_description
1 polymer ?
#
loop_
_entity_poly.entity_id
_entity_poly.type
_entity_poly.pdbx_seq_one_letter_code
_entity_poly.pdbx_strand_id
1 'polypeptide(L)'
;MASKKPGRVVREYNDEALAINARHVHFDWSGVPLEYIPGEAYATHFWNVMHLVLPEGERAMADVFSQALPYIDDERLKEEVIGFVGQEATHAASHEGFRNYLRAHGVDVGVVLRRIEFAVEKIFGDHGISGPARKAWLSERLGVYAAAEHFTAVIGEWLLDNEAFDRAGIDPTMLDLLRWHGAEELEHRNVAFDAYQYVDGGYARRARTALIACSGLALLWFSTASHLYRNDATVQRRRPWPVEYVRAAHHGLVPGVSFLFSQMYFYLRPGFHPSTMGDISKAVRYLAVSPAAQAAHA
;
A
#
# COMPACT_ATOMS: atom_id res chain seq x y z
N MET A 1 15.11 -38.20 11.07
CA MET A 1 14.63 -37.19 12.03
C MET A 1 15.19 -35.86 11.59
N ALA A 2 14.39 -35.01 10.95
CA ALA A 2 14.83 -33.70 10.48
C ALA A 2 15.04 -32.78 11.69
N SER A 3 16.26 -32.29 11.87
CA SER A 3 16.61 -31.30 12.89
C SER A 3 15.78 -30.04 12.64
N LYS A 4 14.84 -29.73 13.53
CA LYS A 4 14.19 -28.41 13.59
C LYS A 4 15.31 -27.37 13.66
N LYS A 5 15.42 -26.52 12.64
CA LYS A 5 16.24 -25.30 12.77
C LYS A 5 15.67 -24.51 13.95
N PRO A 6 16.51 -23.90 14.81
CA PRO A 6 16.00 -23.01 15.86
C PRO A 6 15.12 -21.97 15.17
N GLY A 7 13.84 -21.92 15.55
CA GLY A 7 12.87 -20.98 15.00
C GLY A 7 13.47 -19.59 15.09
N ARG A 8 13.49 -18.86 13.98
CA ARG A 8 13.86 -17.46 14.02
C ARG A 8 12.88 -16.78 14.96
N VAL A 9 13.41 -16.15 16.00
CA VAL A 9 12.61 -15.44 17.00
C VAL A 9 11.83 -14.34 16.27
N VAL A 10 10.53 -14.54 16.08
CA VAL A 10 9.60 -13.45 15.76
C VAL A 10 9.40 -12.68 17.05
N ARG A 11 9.41 -11.36 16.97
CA ARG A 11 9.19 -10.54 18.15
C ARG A 11 7.71 -10.67 18.53
N GLU A 12 7.43 -11.10 19.76
CA GLU A 12 6.06 -11.17 20.28
C GLU A 12 5.58 -9.76 20.65
N TYR A 13 4.43 -9.36 20.12
CA TYR A 13 3.76 -8.09 20.40
C TYR A 13 2.33 -8.37 20.87
N ASN A 14 2.18 -8.84 22.11
CA ASN A 14 0.89 -9.31 22.64
C ASN A 14 -0.18 -8.21 22.72
N ASP A 15 0.21 -6.93 22.78
CA ASP A 15 -0.72 -5.80 22.88
C ASP A 15 -1.22 -5.30 21.50
N GLU A 16 -0.61 -5.75 20.40
CA GLU A 16 -0.94 -5.33 19.02
C GLU A 16 -1.47 -6.47 18.14
N ALA A 17 -1.57 -7.68 18.68
CA ALA A 17 -2.12 -8.85 18.00
C ALA A 17 -3.65 -8.73 17.87
N LEU A 18 -4.10 -7.92 16.91
CA LEU A 18 -5.50 -7.83 16.52
C LEU A 18 -5.80 -8.90 15.47
N ALA A 19 -6.97 -9.53 15.58
CA ALA A 19 -7.41 -10.48 14.56
C ALA A 19 -7.69 -9.74 13.24
N ILE A 20 -6.85 -9.96 12.23
CA ILE A 20 -6.97 -9.36 10.90
C ILE A 20 -8.05 -10.14 10.13
N ASN A 21 -9.18 -9.48 9.89
CA ASN A 21 -10.30 -10.07 9.18
C ASN A 21 -10.70 -9.18 8.01
N ALA A 22 -10.91 -9.80 6.84
CA ALA A 22 -11.44 -9.10 5.68
C ALA A 22 -12.84 -8.57 5.95
N ARG A 23 -13.06 -7.27 5.68
CA ARG A 23 -14.36 -6.61 5.81
C ARG A 23 -15.00 -6.50 4.43
N HIS A 24 -16.25 -6.91 4.28
CA HIS A 24 -16.95 -6.81 2.99
C HIS A 24 -17.48 -5.39 2.74
N VAL A 25 -16.58 -4.44 2.51
CA VAL A 25 -16.93 -3.04 2.26
C VAL A 25 -17.41 -2.80 0.82
N HIS A 26 -18.22 -1.76 0.64
CA HIS A 26 -18.66 -1.28 -0.67
C HIS A 26 -18.68 0.24 -0.68
N PHE A 27 -18.26 0.83 -1.80
CA PHE A 27 -18.24 2.28 -2.01
C PHE A 27 -19.09 2.63 -3.22
N ASP A 28 -20.00 3.60 -3.05
CA ASP A 28 -20.80 4.16 -4.13
C ASP A 28 -20.11 5.39 -4.72
N TRP A 29 -19.66 5.28 -5.97
CA TRP A 29 -18.97 6.36 -6.68
C TRP A 29 -19.92 7.39 -7.30
N SER A 30 -21.24 7.19 -7.19
CA SER A 30 -22.25 8.07 -7.77
C SER A 30 -22.10 9.50 -7.23
N GLY A 31 -21.81 10.45 -8.12
CA GLY A 31 -21.66 11.86 -7.76
C GLY A 31 -20.27 12.25 -7.25
N VAL A 32 -19.33 11.30 -7.09
CA VAL A 32 -17.94 11.61 -6.74
C VAL A 32 -17.29 12.37 -7.91
N PRO A 33 -16.83 13.61 -7.73
CA PRO A 33 -16.19 14.35 -8.81
C PRO A 33 -14.83 13.74 -9.19
N LEU A 34 -14.44 13.87 -10.47
CA LEU A 34 -13.12 13.41 -10.92
C LEU A 34 -11.97 14.15 -10.23
N GLU A 35 -12.19 15.43 -9.88
CA GLU A 35 -11.36 16.22 -8.97
C GLU A 35 -12.01 16.21 -7.58
N TYR A 36 -11.80 15.13 -6.82
CA TYR A 36 -12.35 14.99 -5.47
C TYR A 36 -11.62 15.80 -4.41
N ILE A 37 -10.47 16.41 -4.72
CA ILE A 37 -9.82 17.42 -3.86
C ILE A 37 -10.06 18.79 -4.50
N PRO A 38 -11.00 19.60 -4.00
CA PRO A 38 -11.43 20.83 -4.67
C PRO A 38 -10.29 21.80 -4.96
N GLY A 39 -10.12 22.18 -6.23
CA GLY A 39 -9.10 23.13 -6.69
C GLY A 39 -7.69 22.57 -6.77
N GLU A 40 -7.52 21.27 -6.56
CA GLU A 40 -6.22 20.61 -6.36
C GLU A 40 -6.06 19.40 -7.30
N ALA A 41 -6.18 19.64 -8.61
CA ALA A 41 -6.09 18.64 -9.67
C ALA A 41 -4.84 17.73 -9.55
N TYR A 42 -3.67 18.30 -9.28
CA TYR A 42 -2.45 17.51 -9.15
C TYR A 42 -2.49 16.60 -7.92
N ALA A 43 -3.00 17.08 -6.78
CA ALA A 43 -3.13 16.26 -5.58
C ALA A 43 -4.14 15.12 -5.81
N THR A 44 -5.27 15.41 -6.45
CA THR A 44 -6.24 14.37 -6.88
C THR A 44 -5.55 13.30 -7.73
N HIS A 45 -4.77 13.69 -8.73
CA HIS A 45 -4.06 12.71 -9.56
C HIS A 45 -2.93 11.98 -8.85
N PHE A 46 -2.30 12.59 -7.85
CA PHE A 46 -1.33 11.93 -7.00
C PHE A 46 -1.98 10.76 -6.25
N TRP A 47 -3.21 10.93 -5.76
CA TRP A 47 -3.96 9.88 -5.08
C TRP A 47 -4.64 8.90 -6.05
N ASN A 48 -5.01 9.34 -7.26
CA ASN A 48 -5.47 8.42 -8.30
C ASN A 48 -4.46 7.32 -8.65
N VAL A 49 -3.16 7.55 -8.38
CA VAL A 49 -2.15 6.50 -8.52
C VAL A 49 -2.49 5.26 -7.69
N MET A 50 -3.04 5.42 -6.47
CA MET A 50 -3.43 4.29 -5.61
C MET A 50 -4.40 3.38 -6.36
N HIS A 51 -5.47 3.95 -6.94
CA HIS A 51 -6.49 3.17 -7.66
C HIS A 51 -5.95 2.44 -8.89
N LEU A 52 -4.80 2.85 -9.42
CA LEU A 52 -4.18 2.18 -10.56
C LEU A 52 -3.16 1.12 -10.13
N VAL A 53 -2.27 1.47 -9.20
CA VAL A 53 -1.12 0.65 -8.78
C VAL A 53 -1.52 -0.42 -7.78
N LEU A 54 -2.32 -0.06 -6.78
CA LEU A 54 -2.65 -0.96 -5.68
C LEU A 54 -3.37 -2.22 -6.13
N PRO A 55 -4.42 -2.20 -7.00
CA PRO A 55 -5.13 -3.43 -7.32
C PRO A 55 -4.26 -4.56 -7.90
N GLU A 56 -3.29 -4.23 -8.75
CA GLU A 56 -2.37 -5.25 -9.29
C GLU A 56 -1.22 -5.55 -8.33
N GLY A 57 -0.77 -4.55 -7.58
CA GLY A 57 0.28 -4.71 -6.57
C GLY A 57 -0.13 -5.62 -5.41
N GLU A 58 -1.30 -5.36 -4.82
CA GLU A 58 -1.87 -6.07 -3.67
C GLU A 58 -2.24 -7.51 -4.02
N ARG A 59 -2.79 -7.77 -5.22
CA ARG A 59 -3.01 -9.15 -5.70
C ARG A 59 -1.71 -9.94 -5.80
N ALA A 60 -0.67 -9.34 -6.36
CA ALA A 60 0.62 -9.99 -6.49
C ALA A 60 1.34 -10.13 -5.14
N MET A 61 1.16 -9.16 -4.25
CA MET A 61 1.61 -9.21 -2.87
C MET A 61 0.94 -10.40 -2.15
N ALA A 62 -0.38 -10.48 -2.19
CA ALA A 62 -1.17 -11.56 -1.62
C ALA A 62 -0.76 -12.95 -2.16
N ASP A 63 -0.50 -13.08 -3.47
CA ASP A 63 0.04 -14.32 -4.06
C ASP A 63 1.42 -14.68 -3.49
N VAL A 64 2.34 -13.71 -3.41
CA VAL A 64 3.68 -13.91 -2.86
C VAL A 64 3.64 -14.32 -1.38
N PHE A 65 2.81 -13.67 -0.56
CA PHE A 65 2.67 -14.02 0.86
C PHE A 65 1.95 -15.36 1.05
N SER A 66 0.98 -15.71 0.18
CA SER A 66 0.37 -17.04 0.16
C SER A 66 1.40 -18.14 -0.11
N GLN A 67 2.34 -17.89 -1.04
CA GLN A 67 3.44 -18.83 -1.33
C GLN A 67 4.46 -18.96 -0.19
N ALA A 68 4.46 -18.02 0.76
CA ALA A 68 5.31 -18.05 1.95
C ALA A 68 4.76 -18.95 3.07
N LEU A 69 3.44 -19.16 3.13
CA LEU A 69 2.78 -19.94 4.19
C LEU A 69 3.39 -21.32 4.46
N PRO A 70 3.81 -22.13 3.45
CA PRO A 70 4.45 -23.42 3.71
C PRO A 70 5.84 -23.33 4.37
N TYR A 71 6.42 -22.14 4.48
CA TYR A 71 7.71 -21.89 5.12
C TYR A 71 7.57 -21.25 6.52
N ILE A 72 6.34 -21.04 7.00
CA ILE A 72 6.02 -20.42 8.28
C ILE A 72 5.43 -21.49 9.21
N ASP A 73 6.19 -21.88 10.23
CA ASP A 73 5.76 -22.86 11.25
C ASP A 73 5.18 -22.17 12.50
N ASP A 74 5.24 -20.84 12.59
CA ASP A 74 4.64 -20.05 13.67
C ASP A 74 3.15 -19.85 13.38
N GLU A 75 2.28 -20.46 14.18
CA GLU A 75 0.83 -20.48 13.93
C GLU A 75 0.21 -19.08 14.01
N ARG A 76 0.72 -18.19 14.88
CA ARG A 76 0.23 -16.80 14.98
C ARG A 76 0.55 -16.03 13.68
N LEU A 77 1.82 -16.04 13.26
CA LEU A 77 2.22 -15.36 12.03
C LEU A 77 1.52 -15.94 10.81
N LYS A 78 1.26 -17.25 10.80
CA LYS A 78 0.50 -17.90 9.73
C LYS A 78 -0.95 -17.40 9.67
N GLU A 79 -1.62 -17.27 10.81
CA GLU A 79 -2.96 -16.70 10.91
C GLU A 79 -2.97 -15.23 10.44
N GLU A 80 -2.02 -14.42 10.89
CA GLU A 80 -1.86 -13.02 10.47
C GLU A 80 -1.65 -12.89 8.96
N VAL A 81 -0.79 -13.74 8.36
CA VAL A 81 -0.56 -13.75 6.90
C VAL A 81 -1.82 -14.17 6.13
N ILE A 82 -2.62 -15.10 6.66
CA ILE A 82 -3.90 -15.48 6.04
C ILE A 82 -4.90 -14.31 6.10
N GLY A 83 -5.00 -13.63 7.24
CA GLY A 83 -5.85 -12.45 7.41
C GLY A 83 -5.46 -11.32 6.46
N PHE A 84 -4.15 -11.02 6.40
CA PHE A 84 -3.54 -10.07 5.46
C PHE A 84 -3.95 -10.39 4.02
N VAL A 85 -3.70 -11.61 3.54
CA VAL A 85 -4.08 -12.03 2.17
C VAL A 85 -5.57 -11.82 1.88
N GLY A 86 -6.44 -11.97 2.89
CA GLY A 86 -7.87 -11.69 2.76
C GLY A 86 -8.21 -10.21 2.63
N GLN A 87 -7.59 -9.33 3.42
CA GLN A 87 -7.82 -7.88 3.35
C GLN A 87 -7.29 -7.29 2.04
N GLU A 88 -6.10 -7.69 1.60
CA GLU A 88 -5.50 -7.26 0.32
C GLU A 88 -6.43 -7.48 -0.89
N ALA A 89 -7.16 -8.60 -0.93
CA ALA A 89 -8.13 -8.86 -1.99
C ALA A 89 -9.29 -7.86 -1.98
N THR A 90 -9.70 -7.40 -0.80
CA THR A 90 -10.76 -6.41 -0.60
C THR A 90 -10.28 -5.00 -0.95
N HIS A 91 -9.06 -4.64 -0.56
CA HIS A 91 -8.40 -3.38 -0.98
C HIS A 91 -8.34 -3.30 -2.50
N ALA A 92 -7.84 -4.36 -3.14
CA ALA A 92 -7.66 -4.41 -4.57
C ALA A 92 -8.98 -4.22 -5.31
N ALA A 93 -10.05 -4.88 -4.86
CA ALA A 93 -11.39 -4.74 -5.42
C ALA A 93 -11.96 -3.33 -5.23
N SER A 94 -11.76 -2.72 -4.05
CA SER A 94 -12.28 -1.38 -3.74
C SER A 94 -11.59 -0.30 -4.58
N HIS A 95 -10.26 -0.35 -4.66
CA HIS A 95 -9.47 0.55 -5.50
C HIS A 95 -9.74 0.34 -7.01
N GLU A 96 -9.95 -0.91 -7.44
CA GLU A 96 -10.36 -1.22 -8.81
C GLU A 96 -11.74 -0.62 -9.15
N GLY A 97 -12.66 -0.59 -8.18
CA GLY A 97 -13.96 0.07 -8.32
C GLY A 97 -13.81 1.52 -8.78
N PHE A 98 -12.98 2.31 -8.10
CA PHE A 98 -12.76 3.70 -8.49
C PHE A 98 -11.94 3.83 -9.79
N ARG A 99 -10.99 2.92 -10.06
CA ARG A 99 -10.32 2.86 -11.38
C ARG A 99 -11.30 2.67 -12.52
N ASN A 100 -12.29 1.80 -12.35
CA ASN A 100 -13.34 1.58 -13.36
C ASN A 100 -14.22 2.82 -13.51
N TYR A 101 -14.51 3.52 -12.40
CA TYR A 101 -15.19 4.82 -12.43
C TYR A 101 -14.41 5.86 -13.25
N LEU A 102 -13.08 6.00 -13.03
CA LEU A 102 -12.22 6.90 -13.81
C LEU A 102 -12.27 6.57 -15.32
N ARG A 103 -12.20 5.29 -15.69
CA ARG A 103 -12.28 4.83 -17.09
C ARG A 103 -13.63 5.15 -17.72
N ALA A 104 -14.73 4.90 -17.00
CA ALA A 104 -16.07 5.18 -17.47
C ALA A 104 -16.31 6.68 -17.73
N HIS A 105 -15.57 7.55 -17.04
CA HIS A 105 -15.60 9.00 -17.19
C HIS A 105 -14.49 9.56 -18.09
N GLY A 106 -13.85 8.70 -18.90
CA GLY A 106 -12.96 9.15 -19.98
C GLY A 106 -11.52 9.43 -19.58
N VAL A 107 -11.09 9.04 -18.37
CA VAL A 107 -9.67 9.13 -17.98
C VAL A 107 -8.87 8.00 -18.63
N ASP A 108 -7.86 8.34 -19.45
CA ASP A 108 -6.97 7.34 -20.04
C ASP A 108 -5.95 6.82 -19.02
N VAL A 109 -6.19 5.59 -18.56
CA VAL A 109 -5.31 4.87 -17.63
C VAL A 109 -4.54 3.75 -18.32
N GLY A 110 -4.76 3.50 -19.61
CA GLY A 110 -4.29 2.29 -20.29
C GLY A 110 -2.76 2.21 -20.39
N VAL A 111 -2.09 3.33 -20.63
CA VAL A 111 -0.61 3.40 -20.63
C VAL A 111 -0.04 3.07 -19.25
N VAL A 112 -0.71 3.53 -18.20
CA VAL A 112 -0.29 3.32 -16.81
C VAL A 112 -0.45 1.85 -16.42
N LEU A 113 -1.61 1.25 -16.71
CA LEU A 113 -1.88 -0.16 -16.40
C LEU A 113 -0.86 -1.09 -17.06
N ARG A 114 -0.51 -0.87 -18.33
CA ARG A 114 0.54 -1.68 -18.99
C ARG A 114 1.91 -1.61 -18.30
N ARG A 115 2.26 -0.47 -17.70
CA ARG A 115 3.53 -0.33 -16.95
C ARG A 115 3.48 -1.09 -15.63
N ILE A 116 2.33 -1.06 -14.96
CA ILE A 116 2.09 -1.76 -13.69
C ILE A 116 2.09 -3.27 -13.94
N GLU A 117 1.33 -3.75 -14.91
CA GLU A 117 1.30 -5.15 -15.36
C GLU A 117 2.72 -5.64 -15.70
N PHE A 118 3.49 -4.86 -16.45
CA PHE A 118 4.88 -5.21 -16.75
C PHE A 118 5.74 -5.35 -15.50
N ALA A 119 5.63 -4.42 -14.55
CA ALA A 119 6.40 -4.50 -13.30
C ALA A 119 6.00 -5.74 -12.48
N VAL A 120 4.70 -5.94 -12.27
CA VAL A 120 4.16 -7.02 -11.45
C VAL A 120 4.41 -8.39 -12.08
N GLU A 121 4.09 -8.57 -13.37
CA GLU A 121 4.19 -9.88 -14.01
C GLU A 121 5.59 -10.19 -14.54
N LYS A 122 6.29 -9.21 -15.14
CA LYS A 122 7.55 -9.45 -15.86
C LYS A 122 8.79 -9.16 -15.04
N ILE A 123 8.74 -8.24 -14.09
CA ILE A 123 9.87 -7.99 -13.19
C ILE A 123 9.74 -8.87 -11.94
N PHE A 124 8.59 -8.79 -11.26
CA PHE A 124 8.38 -9.43 -9.96
C PHE A 124 7.54 -10.70 -9.98
N GLY A 125 7.14 -11.20 -11.15
CA GLY A 125 6.36 -12.43 -11.29
C GLY A 125 7.11 -13.69 -10.82
N ASP A 126 6.39 -14.81 -10.73
CA ASP A 126 6.97 -16.08 -10.25
C ASP A 126 8.05 -16.67 -11.16
N HIS A 127 8.03 -16.32 -12.45
CA HIS A 127 8.98 -16.75 -13.49
C HIS A 127 9.15 -18.27 -13.63
N GLY A 128 8.30 -19.08 -12.99
CA GLY A 128 8.36 -20.54 -13.04
C GLY A 128 9.66 -21.13 -12.49
N ILE A 129 10.37 -20.40 -11.62
CA ILE A 129 11.67 -20.82 -11.09
C ILE A 129 11.48 -22.04 -10.17
N SER A 130 12.28 -23.08 -10.39
CA SER A 130 12.18 -24.36 -9.67
C SER A 130 13.41 -24.65 -8.80
N GLY A 131 13.30 -25.66 -7.93
CA GLY A 131 14.39 -26.13 -7.07
C GLY A 131 14.83 -25.10 -6.00
N PRO A 132 16.10 -25.13 -5.57
CA PRO A 132 16.62 -24.22 -4.54
C PRO A 132 16.50 -22.73 -4.89
N ALA A 133 16.52 -22.40 -6.19
CA ALA A 133 16.36 -21.04 -6.69
C ALA A 133 14.94 -20.50 -6.44
N ARG A 134 13.92 -21.36 -6.35
CA ARG A 134 12.53 -20.97 -6.05
C ARG A 134 12.44 -20.23 -4.72
N LYS A 135 13.01 -20.80 -3.66
CA LYS A 135 13.00 -20.16 -2.33
C LYS A 135 13.76 -18.85 -2.35
N ALA A 136 14.92 -18.81 -3.01
CA ALA A 136 15.70 -17.58 -3.11
C ALA A 136 14.94 -16.47 -3.84
N TRP A 137 14.20 -16.79 -4.91
CA TRP A 137 13.35 -15.84 -5.63
C TRP A 137 12.10 -15.42 -4.83
N LEU A 138 11.49 -16.34 -4.10
CA LEU A 138 10.41 -16.00 -3.17
C LEU A 138 10.90 -15.01 -2.09
N SER A 139 12.08 -15.23 -1.52
CA SER A 139 12.71 -14.29 -0.57
C SER A 139 12.94 -12.90 -1.16
N GLU A 140 13.28 -12.81 -2.45
CA GLU A 140 13.42 -11.52 -3.15
C GLU A 140 12.09 -10.79 -3.22
N ARG A 141 11.04 -11.48 -3.69
CA ARG A 141 9.70 -10.92 -3.82
C ARG A 141 9.14 -10.52 -2.47
N LEU A 142 9.27 -11.36 -1.44
CA LEU A 142 8.90 -11.01 -0.07
C LEU A 142 9.60 -9.74 0.41
N GLY A 143 10.90 -9.59 0.12
CA GLY A 143 11.63 -8.37 0.51
C GLY A 143 11.21 -7.12 -0.25
N VAL A 144 10.71 -7.24 -1.49
CA VAL A 144 10.17 -6.12 -2.27
C VAL A 144 8.80 -5.73 -1.74
N TYR A 145 7.90 -6.70 -1.58
CA TYR A 145 6.54 -6.47 -1.12
C TYR A 145 6.48 -6.06 0.36
N ALA A 146 7.31 -6.60 1.25
CA ALA A 146 7.41 -6.13 2.63
C ALA A 146 7.92 -4.68 2.75
N ALA A 147 8.65 -4.18 1.75
CA ALA A 147 9.04 -2.77 1.69
C ALA A 147 7.92 -1.90 1.10
N ALA A 148 7.20 -2.40 0.09
CA ALA A 148 6.02 -1.71 -0.44
C ALA A 148 4.94 -1.54 0.64
N GLU A 149 4.64 -2.62 1.37
CA GLU A 149 3.71 -2.67 2.49
C GLU A 149 4.08 -1.68 3.61
N HIS A 150 5.36 -1.58 3.93
CA HIS A 150 5.78 -0.60 4.91
C HIS A 150 5.47 0.83 4.46
N PHE A 151 5.61 1.12 3.16
CA PHE A 151 5.27 2.44 2.63
C PHE A 151 3.77 2.69 2.58
N THR A 152 2.93 1.69 2.27
CA THR A 152 1.48 1.83 2.34
C THR A 152 1.03 2.07 3.78
N ALA A 153 1.57 1.34 4.77
CA ALA A 153 1.33 1.59 6.19
C ALA A 153 1.76 3.00 6.65
N VAL A 154 2.91 3.50 6.19
CA VAL A 154 3.38 4.87 6.46
C VAL A 154 2.42 5.91 5.89
N ILE A 155 1.92 5.69 4.67
CA ILE A 155 0.96 6.58 4.02
C ILE A 155 -0.42 6.48 4.68
N GLY A 156 -0.82 5.28 5.11
CA GLY A 156 -2.04 5.05 5.86
C GLY A 156 -2.05 5.82 7.17
N GLU A 157 -0.96 5.74 7.95
CA GLU A 157 -0.81 6.54 9.18
C GLU A 157 -0.91 8.03 8.88
N TRP A 158 -0.22 8.48 7.83
CA TRP A 158 -0.26 9.88 7.41
C TRP A 158 -1.68 10.33 7.04
N LEU A 159 -2.45 9.52 6.30
CA LEU A 159 -3.83 9.84 5.90
C LEU A 159 -4.79 9.91 7.09
N LEU A 160 -4.59 9.06 8.11
CA LEU A 160 -5.38 9.08 9.34
C LEU A 160 -5.11 10.35 10.16
N ASP A 161 -3.87 10.81 10.22
CA ASP A 161 -3.48 12.02 10.96
C ASP A 161 -3.73 13.33 10.18
N ASN A 162 -4.03 13.24 8.88
CA ASN A 162 -4.07 14.40 8.00
C ASN A 162 -5.40 15.17 8.05
N GLU A 163 -5.42 16.24 8.83
CA GLU A 163 -6.55 17.18 8.88
C GLU A 163 -6.65 18.14 7.68
N ALA A 164 -5.62 18.25 6.84
CA ALA A 164 -5.65 19.13 5.67
C ALA A 164 -6.66 18.64 4.62
N PHE A 165 -6.90 17.34 4.55
CA PHE A 165 -7.94 16.75 3.71
C PHE A 165 -9.33 17.23 4.15
N ASP A 166 -9.62 17.18 5.46
CA ASP A 166 -10.88 17.66 6.00
C ASP A 166 -11.08 19.17 5.73
N ARG A 167 -10.01 19.97 5.91
CA ARG A 167 -10.03 21.42 5.61
C ARG A 167 -10.20 21.72 4.13
N ALA A 168 -9.66 20.90 3.24
CA ALA A 168 -9.79 21.05 1.80
C ALA A 168 -11.18 20.65 1.28
N GLY A 169 -11.98 19.95 2.09
CA GLY A 169 -13.31 19.50 1.70
C GLY A 169 -13.26 18.42 0.62
N ILE A 170 -12.34 17.45 0.78
CA ILE A 170 -12.30 16.26 -0.08
C ILE A 170 -13.67 15.55 -0.08
N ASP A 171 -14.03 14.93 -1.19
CA ASP A 171 -15.24 14.10 -1.28
C ASP A 171 -15.26 13.04 -0.16
N PRO A 172 -16.36 12.93 0.61
CA PRO A 172 -16.41 12.07 1.79
C PRO A 172 -16.29 10.58 1.46
N THR A 173 -16.80 10.12 0.31
CA THR A 173 -16.68 8.70 -0.09
C THR A 173 -15.22 8.38 -0.43
N MET A 174 -14.54 9.28 -1.14
CA MET A 174 -13.12 9.09 -1.44
C MET A 174 -12.26 9.16 -0.17
N LEU A 175 -12.55 10.10 0.73
CA LEU A 175 -11.85 10.19 2.01
C LEU A 175 -12.00 8.91 2.85
N ASP A 176 -13.21 8.34 2.87
CA ASP A 176 -13.48 7.08 3.55
C ASP A 176 -12.67 5.93 2.95
N LEU A 177 -12.64 5.78 1.62
CA LEU A 177 -11.79 4.76 0.97
C LEU A 177 -10.31 4.90 1.39
N LEU A 178 -9.76 6.11 1.29
CA LEU A 178 -8.34 6.35 1.56
C LEU A 178 -7.97 6.08 3.02
N ARG A 179 -8.79 6.51 3.98
CA ARG A 179 -8.55 6.31 5.41
C ARG A 179 -8.91 4.90 5.88
N TRP A 180 -9.92 4.25 5.28
CA TRP A 180 -10.25 2.85 5.56
C TRP A 180 -9.10 1.95 5.14
N HIS A 181 -8.64 2.08 3.89
CA HIS A 181 -7.45 1.38 3.40
C HIS A 181 -6.27 1.67 4.34
N GLY A 182 -5.97 2.95 4.58
CA GLY A 182 -4.86 3.34 5.45
C GLY A 182 -4.93 2.79 6.89
N ALA A 183 -6.13 2.59 7.44
CA ALA A 183 -6.30 1.96 8.75
C ALA A 183 -5.99 0.46 8.73
N GLU A 184 -6.42 -0.26 7.69
CA GLU A 184 -6.12 -1.70 7.55
C GLU A 184 -4.61 -1.93 7.28
N GLU A 185 -3.95 -1.06 6.51
CA GLU A 185 -2.48 -1.10 6.33
C GLU A 185 -1.71 -0.95 7.67
N LEU A 186 -2.30 -0.28 8.66
CA LEU A 186 -1.72 -0.22 10.01
C LEU A 186 -1.87 -1.55 10.78
N GLU A 187 -2.92 -2.32 10.51
CA GLU A 187 -3.06 -3.71 11.01
C GLU A 187 -1.99 -4.61 10.36
N HIS A 188 -1.68 -4.38 9.08
CA HIS A 188 -0.72 -5.16 8.30
C HIS A 188 0.76 -4.89 8.60
N ARG A 189 1.08 -3.70 9.14
CA ARG A 189 2.46 -3.16 9.24
C ARG A 189 3.53 -4.16 9.71
N ASN A 190 3.20 -5.04 10.65
CA ASN A 190 4.13 -6.04 11.19
C ASN A 190 4.17 -7.31 10.34
N VAL A 191 3.03 -7.73 9.77
CA VAL A 191 2.82 -9.02 9.13
C VAL A 191 3.78 -9.26 7.97
N ALA A 192 3.84 -8.33 7.01
CA ALA A 192 4.69 -8.47 5.84
C ALA A 192 6.18 -8.48 6.20
N PHE A 193 6.56 -7.66 7.18
CA PHE A 193 7.93 -7.60 7.69
C PHE A 193 8.31 -8.89 8.40
N ASP A 194 7.46 -9.39 9.29
CA ASP A 194 7.69 -10.60 10.07
C ASP A 194 7.74 -11.84 9.18
N ALA A 195 6.86 -11.94 8.18
CA ALA A 195 6.90 -12.99 7.17
C ALA A 195 8.23 -12.99 6.38
N TYR A 196 8.73 -11.82 5.96
CA TYR A 196 10.05 -11.72 5.33
C TYR A 196 11.18 -12.16 6.30
N GLN A 197 11.14 -11.67 7.55
CA GLN A 197 12.14 -11.98 8.55
C GLN A 197 12.17 -13.48 8.89
N TYR A 198 11.01 -14.12 8.95
CA TYR A 198 10.85 -15.55 9.17
C TYR A 198 11.45 -16.37 8.03
N VAL A 199 11.05 -16.10 6.79
CA VAL A 199 11.41 -16.90 5.61
C VAL A 199 12.86 -16.71 5.17
N ASP A 200 13.35 -15.45 5.14
CA ASP A 200 14.70 -15.08 4.68
C ASP A 200 15.54 -14.35 5.73
N GLY A 201 15.00 -13.29 6.34
CA GLY A 201 15.61 -12.47 7.39
C GLY A 201 17.02 -11.94 7.13
N GLY A 202 17.46 -11.92 5.87
CA GLY A 202 18.76 -11.38 5.49
C GLY A 202 18.71 -9.86 5.42
N TYR A 203 19.50 -9.17 6.24
CA TYR A 203 19.54 -7.70 6.23
C TYR A 203 19.95 -7.12 4.86
N ALA A 204 20.99 -7.68 4.23
CA ALA A 204 21.49 -7.19 2.95
C ALA A 204 20.43 -7.30 1.84
N ARG A 205 19.68 -8.41 1.81
CA ARG A 205 18.57 -8.58 0.87
C ARG A 205 17.45 -7.59 1.17
N ARG A 206 17.02 -7.46 2.43
CA ARG A 206 16.00 -6.50 2.88
C ARG A 206 16.32 -5.08 2.46
N ALA A 207 17.55 -4.63 2.71
CA ALA A 207 17.99 -3.29 2.35
C ALA A 207 18.01 -3.08 0.83
N ARG A 208 18.52 -4.06 0.07
CA ARG A 208 18.56 -3.98 -1.39
C ARG A 208 17.15 -3.99 -2.01
N THR A 209 16.27 -4.88 -1.56
CA THR A 209 14.89 -4.97 -2.06
C THR A 209 14.10 -3.73 -1.67
N ALA A 210 14.32 -3.16 -0.48
CA ALA A 210 13.71 -1.88 -0.10
C ALA A 210 14.10 -0.73 -1.02
N LEU A 211 15.40 -0.60 -1.33
CA LEU A 211 15.87 0.42 -2.29
C LEU A 211 15.23 0.22 -3.67
N ILE A 212 15.12 -1.02 -4.15
CA ILE A 212 14.47 -1.33 -5.43
C ILE A 212 12.99 -0.99 -5.39
N ALA A 213 12.27 -1.49 -4.38
CA ALA A 213 10.83 -1.31 -4.21
C ALA A 213 10.49 0.18 -4.19
N CYS A 214 11.20 0.96 -3.39
CA CYS A 214 10.84 2.36 -3.18
C CYS A 214 11.31 3.29 -4.30
N SER A 215 12.46 3.01 -4.92
CA SER A 215 12.86 3.74 -6.13
C SER A 215 11.88 3.46 -7.27
N GLY A 216 11.48 2.19 -7.43
CA GLY A 216 10.51 1.76 -8.42
C GLY A 216 9.12 2.37 -8.17
N LEU A 217 8.64 2.31 -6.93
CA LEU A 217 7.37 2.87 -6.50
C LEU A 217 7.37 4.39 -6.68
N ALA A 218 8.41 5.11 -6.25
CA ALA A 218 8.51 6.55 -6.46
C ALA A 218 8.50 6.91 -7.96
N LEU A 219 9.29 6.22 -8.78
CA LEU A 219 9.31 6.45 -10.23
C LEU A 219 7.93 6.20 -10.85
N LEU A 220 7.29 5.08 -10.52
CA LEU A 220 5.95 4.73 -10.98
C LEU A 220 4.92 5.78 -10.54
N TRP A 221 4.97 6.19 -9.28
CA TRP A 221 4.02 7.12 -8.69
C TRP A 221 4.13 8.52 -9.30
N PHE A 222 5.31 9.12 -9.27
CA PHE A 222 5.51 10.46 -9.82
C PHE A 222 5.31 10.49 -11.34
N SER A 223 5.75 9.45 -12.07
CA SER A 223 5.52 9.39 -13.52
C SER A 223 4.03 9.23 -13.87
N THR A 224 3.28 8.48 -13.07
CA THR A 224 1.84 8.27 -13.25
C THR A 224 1.05 9.51 -12.88
N ALA A 225 1.26 10.09 -11.70
CA ALA A 225 0.60 11.33 -11.28
C ALA A 225 0.87 12.46 -12.28
N SER A 226 2.12 12.59 -12.74
CA SER A 226 2.51 13.55 -13.78
C SER A 226 1.82 13.27 -15.12
N HIS A 227 1.69 12.00 -15.52
CA HIS A 227 1.00 11.62 -16.75
C HIS A 227 -0.50 11.95 -16.68
N LEU A 228 -1.19 11.59 -15.60
CA LEU A 228 -2.61 11.89 -15.41
C LEU A 228 -2.85 13.40 -15.43
N TYR A 229 -2.11 14.17 -14.62
CA TYR A 229 -2.24 15.63 -14.55
C TYR A 229 -1.95 16.35 -15.88
N ARG A 230 -0.98 15.87 -16.67
CA ARG A 230 -0.69 16.45 -17.99
C ARG A 230 -1.80 16.20 -19.00
N ASN A 231 -2.52 15.08 -18.87
CA ASN A 231 -3.57 14.67 -19.81
C ASN A 231 -4.99 15.01 -19.34
N ASP A 232 -5.15 15.55 -18.13
CA ASP A 232 -6.46 15.96 -17.63
C ASP A 232 -6.98 17.20 -18.35
N ALA A 233 -7.96 17.00 -19.22
CA ALA A 233 -8.59 18.03 -20.04
C ALA A 233 -9.30 19.12 -19.24
N THR A 234 -9.63 18.89 -17.96
CA THR A 234 -10.32 19.86 -17.11
C THR A 234 -9.38 20.97 -16.61
N VAL A 235 -8.07 20.72 -16.60
CA VAL A 235 -7.07 21.71 -16.14
C VAL A 235 -6.76 22.73 -17.24
N GLN A 236 -7.37 23.92 -17.14
CA GLN A 236 -7.24 24.98 -18.15
C GLN A 236 -5.85 25.64 -18.20
N ARG A 237 -5.18 25.80 -17.06
CA ARG A 237 -3.87 26.45 -16.95
C ARG A 237 -2.89 25.57 -16.17
N ARG A 238 -2.15 24.73 -16.90
CA ARG A 238 -1.20 23.80 -16.29
C ARG A 238 0.12 24.50 -15.94
N ARG A 239 0.48 24.50 -14.66
CA ARG A 239 1.87 24.72 -14.25
C ARG A 239 2.67 23.41 -14.40
N PRO A 240 4.01 23.46 -14.46
CA PRO A 240 4.83 22.26 -14.41
C PRO A 240 4.50 21.42 -13.17
N TRP A 241 4.34 20.11 -13.35
CA TRP A 241 3.95 19.20 -12.26
C TRP A 241 4.85 19.28 -11.00
N PRO A 242 6.18 19.54 -11.06
CA PRO A 242 6.96 19.66 -9.83
C PRO A 242 6.54 20.88 -8.99
N VAL A 243 6.06 21.95 -9.64
CA VAL A 243 5.56 23.15 -8.97
C VAL A 243 4.25 22.82 -8.25
N GLU A 244 3.33 22.13 -8.93
CA GLU A 244 2.06 21.72 -8.29
C GLU A 244 2.27 20.68 -7.18
N TYR A 245 3.23 19.77 -7.33
CA TYR A 245 3.62 18.85 -6.25
C TYR A 245 4.09 19.61 -5.00
N VAL A 246 4.99 20.58 -5.16
CA VAL A 246 5.48 21.39 -4.03
C VAL A 246 4.35 22.19 -3.39
N ARG A 247 3.42 22.74 -4.19
CA ARG A 247 2.24 23.45 -3.68
C ARG A 247 1.31 22.52 -2.91
N ALA A 248 0.96 21.37 -3.48
CA ALA A 248 0.12 20.37 -2.81
C ALA A 248 0.78 19.87 -1.51
N ALA A 249 2.12 19.67 -1.50
CA ALA A 249 2.84 19.28 -0.30
C ALA A 249 2.82 20.39 0.76
N HIS A 250 2.96 21.66 0.36
CA HIS A 250 2.84 22.81 1.26
C HIS A 250 1.42 22.96 1.82
N HIS A 251 0.40 22.61 1.05
CA HIS A 251 -0.99 22.57 1.52
C HIS A 251 -1.30 21.33 2.38
N GLY A 252 -0.35 20.40 2.52
CA GLY A 252 -0.54 19.16 3.27
C GLY A 252 -1.38 18.11 2.55
N LEU A 253 -1.58 18.23 1.23
CA LEU A 253 -2.44 17.34 0.45
C LEU A 253 -1.69 16.15 -0.16
N VAL A 254 -0.36 16.20 -0.16
CA VAL A 254 0.51 15.07 -0.52
C VAL A 254 1.71 15.02 0.44
N PRO A 255 2.31 13.86 0.70
CA PRO A 255 3.52 13.76 1.51
C PRO A 255 4.69 14.49 0.85
N GLY A 256 5.42 15.27 1.64
CA GLY A 256 6.64 15.94 1.17
C GLY A 256 7.81 14.96 0.96
N VAL A 257 8.73 15.29 0.06
CA VAL A 257 9.90 14.44 -0.22
C VAL A 257 10.74 14.14 1.01
N SER A 258 10.92 15.12 1.90
CA SER A 258 11.70 14.94 3.14
C SER A 258 11.08 13.89 4.06
N PHE A 259 9.75 13.84 4.14
CA PHE A 259 9.01 12.82 4.86
C PHE A 259 9.23 11.45 4.21
N LEU A 260 9.06 11.32 2.88
CA LEU A 260 9.28 10.05 2.19
C LEU A 260 10.72 9.51 2.37
N PHE A 261 11.71 10.40 2.30
CA PHE A 261 13.12 10.04 2.52
C PHE A 261 13.41 9.64 3.97
N SER A 262 12.77 10.27 4.97
CA SER A 262 12.98 9.90 6.38
C SER A 262 12.44 8.50 6.65
N GLN A 263 11.28 8.15 6.09
CA GLN A 263 10.66 6.83 6.26
C GLN A 263 11.50 5.73 5.61
N MET A 264 12.02 5.98 4.39
CA MET A 264 13.02 5.10 3.78
C MET A 264 14.23 4.88 4.70
N TYR A 265 14.79 5.96 5.22
CA TYR A 265 15.96 5.89 6.09
C TYR A 265 15.68 5.07 7.36
N PHE A 266 14.49 5.21 7.97
CA PHE A 266 14.11 4.40 9.12
C PHE A 266 14.02 2.92 8.78
N TYR A 267 13.35 2.55 7.68
CA TYR A 267 13.20 1.16 7.25
C TYR A 267 14.56 0.46 7.04
N LEU A 268 15.53 1.17 6.46
CA LEU A 268 16.87 0.66 6.17
C LEU A 268 17.72 0.41 7.41
N ARG A 269 17.34 0.90 8.61
CA ARG A 269 18.14 0.68 9.82
C ARG A 269 18.22 -0.82 10.18
N PRO A 270 19.39 -1.34 10.62
CA PRO A 270 19.54 -2.75 10.99
C PRO A 270 18.58 -3.23 12.09
N GLY A 271 18.26 -2.37 13.06
CA GLY A 271 17.34 -2.67 14.16
C GLY A 271 15.90 -2.19 13.94
N PHE A 272 15.53 -1.84 12.71
CA PHE A 272 14.18 -1.40 12.40
C PHE A 272 13.15 -2.52 12.60
N HIS A 273 11.99 -2.15 13.13
CA HIS A 273 10.80 -2.99 13.14
C HIS A 273 9.54 -2.11 13.00
N PRO A 274 8.54 -2.48 12.17
CA PRO A 274 7.34 -1.67 11.95
C PRO A 274 6.51 -1.37 13.20
N SER A 275 6.51 -2.25 14.21
CA SER A 275 5.91 -2.01 15.53
C SER A 275 6.36 -0.73 16.25
N THR A 276 7.39 -0.02 15.78
CA THR A 276 7.77 1.30 16.31
C THR A 276 7.06 2.46 15.61
N MET A 277 6.25 2.18 14.58
CA MET A 277 5.33 3.13 13.95
C MET A 277 4.18 3.46 14.90
N GLY A 278 3.37 4.48 14.57
CA GLY A 278 2.44 5.02 15.56
C GLY A 278 1.35 4.08 16.04
N ASP A 279 0.60 4.58 17.01
CA ASP A 279 -0.37 3.79 17.78
C ASP A 279 -1.47 3.19 16.90
N ILE A 280 -1.58 1.85 16.93
CA ILE A 280 -2.60 1.07 16.21
C ILE A 280 -4.03 1.45 16.64
N SER A 281 -4.20 2.04 17.83
CA SER A 281 -5.50 2.52 18.30
C SER A 281 -6.12 3.57 17.37
N LYS A 282 -5.33 4.28 16.56
CA LYS A 282 -5.83 5.20 15.54
C LYS A 282 -6.59 4.46 14.43
N ALA A 283 -6.04 3.34 13.95
CA ALA A 283 -6.69 2.50 12.96
C ALA A 283 -8.01 1.95 13.49
N VAL A 284 -7.97 1.37 14.70
CA VAL A 284 -9.17 0.83 15.37
C VAL A 284 -10.26 1.91 15.54
N ARG A 285 -9.87 3.12 15.99
CA ARG A 285 -10.80 4.25 16.13
C ARG A 285 -11.43 4.65 14.80
N TYR A 286 -10.65 4.70 13.72
CA TYR A 286 -11.17 5.08 12.41
C TYR A 286 -12.11 4.00 11.84
N LEU A 287 -11.71 2.74 11.90
CA LEU A 287 -12.53 1.61 11.43
C LEU A 287 -13.88 1.53 12.14
N ALA A 288 -13.95 1.93 13.42
CA ALA A 288 -15.21 2.01 14.16
C ALA A 288 -16.18 3.11 13.66
N VAL A 289 -15.68 4.12 12.95
CA VAL A 289 -16.48 5.26 12.45
C VAL A 289 -16.54 5.36 10.92
N SER A 290 -15.80 4.51 10.20
CA SER A 290 -15.82 4.45 8.74
C SER A 290 -17.23 4.05 8.25
N PRO A 291 -17.90 4.88 7.44
CA PRO A 291 -19.19 4.54 6.85
C PRO A 291 -19.18 3.19 6.11
N ALA A 292 -18.15 2.93 5.30
CA ALA A 292 -18.04 1.67 4.56
C ALA A 292 -17.84 0.46 5.50
N ALA A 293 -17.01 0.59 6.53
CA ALA A 293 -16.80 -0.49 7.51
C ALA A 293 -18.06 -0.75 8.35
N GLN A 294 -18.78 0.29 8.78
CA GLN A 294 -20.03 0.15 9.51
C GLN A 294 -21.12 -0.52 8.67
N ALA A 295 -21.23 -0.18 7.39
CA ALA A 295 -22.18 -0.80 6.47
C ALA A 295 -21.89 -2.29 6.23
N ALA A 296 -20.62 -2.71 6.27
CA ALA A 296 -20.24 -4.12 6.12
C ALA A 296 -20.64 -5.00 7.33
N HIS A 297 -20.93 -4.39 8.48
CA HIS A 297 -21.36 -5.08 9.70
C HIS A 297 -22.89 -5.08 9.91
N ALA A 298 -23.64 -4.36 9.08
CA ALA A 298 -25.10 -4.23 9.16
C ALA A 298 -25.82 -5.33 8.37
#